data_AF-A0A661BHG1-F1
#
_entry.id   AF-A0A661BHG1-F1
#
_cell.length_a   1.000
_cell.length_b   1.000
_cell.length_c   1.000
_cell.angle_alpha   90.00
_cell.angle_beta   90.00
_cell.angle_gamma   90.00
#
_symmetry.space_group_name_H-M   'P 1'
#
loop_
_entity.id
_entity.type
_entity.pdbx_description
1 polymer ?
#
loop_
_entity_poly.entity_id
_entity_poly.type
_entity_poly.pdbx_seq_one_letter_code
_entity_poly.pdbx_strand_id
1 'polypeptide(L)'
;MTKADLVEMVAERTGFTKTDVQVIFDMMLDVIKEVMSSGHNIEIRRFGTFKVKVRRPRMARNPRTGEPVPIPERVIPVFKPSNEFKEMIKITPEKFKEMSGVK
;
A
#
# COMPACT_ATOMS: atom_id res chain seq x y z
N MET A 1 -7.96 5.43 -11.15
CA MET A 1 -7.68 5.92 -9.79
C MET A 1 -6.20 6.20 -9.65
N THR A 2 -5.83 7.47 -9.74
CA THR A 2 -4.48 8.02 -9.59
C THR A 2 -4.37 8.78 -8.27
N LYS A 3 -3.17 9.26 -7.90
CA LYS A 3 -3.02 10.18 -6.77
C LYS A 3 -3.87 11.45 -6.95
N ALA A 4 -3.92 12.00 -8.16
CA ALA A 4 -4.70 13.20 -8.45
C ALA A 4 -6.20 12.97 -8.20
N ASP A 5 -6.72 11.81 -8.62
CA ASP A 5 -8.11 11.42 -8.38
C ASP A 5 -8.42 11.36 -6.86
N LEU A 6 -7.49 10.81 -6.05
CA LEU A 6 -7.67 10.74 -4.60
C LEU A 6 -7.64 12.13 -3.94
N VAL A 7 -6.76 13.02 -4.39
CA VAL A 7 -6.69 14.41 -3.91
C VAL A 7 -7.98 15.15 -4.21
N GLU A 8 -8.51 14.99 -5.42
CA GLU A 8 -9.81 15.56 -5.83
C GLU A 8 -10.92 15.12 -4.87
N MET A 9 -11.07 13.80 -4.69
CA MET A 9 -12.12 13.23 -3.86
C MET A 9 -12.05 13.69 -2.40
N VAL A 10 -10.84 13.93 -1.87
CA VAL A 10 -10.66 14.43 -0.51
C VAL A 10 -10.95 15.93 -0.42
N ALA A 11 -10.52 16.72 -1.41
CA ALA A 11 -10.82 18.15 -1.49
C ALA A 11 -12.34 18.40 -1.54
N GLU A 12 -13.07 17.65 -2.37
CA GLU A 12 -14.53 17.73 -2.47
C GLU A 12 -15.24 17.43 -1.14
N ARG A 13 -14.72 16.49 -0.35
CA ARG A 13 -15.33 16.07 0.93
C ARG A 13 -15.00 16.97 2.10
N THR A 14 -13.85 17.65 2.05
CA THR A 14 -13.33 18.44 3.17
C THR A 14 -13.52 19.93 2.97
N GLY A 15 -13.72 20.39 1.73
CA GLY A 15 -13.77 21.80 1.37
C GLY A 15 -12.39 22.48 1.30
N PHE A 16 -11.30 21.74 1.54
CA PHE A 16 -9.95 22.26 1.35
C PHE A 16 -9.62 22.41 -0.14
N THR A 17 -8.66 23.27 -0.45
CA THR A 17 -8.17 23.40 -1.83
C THR A 17 -7.42 22.13 -2.23
N LYS A 18 -7.44 21.80 -3.53
CA LYS A 18 -6.68 20.66 -4.08
C LYS A 18 -5.19 20.78 -3.74
N THR A 19 -4.66 21.99 -3.76
CA THR A 19 -3.27 22.28 -3.39
C THR A 19 -2.97 21.90 -1.95
N ASP A 20 -3.81 22.31 -1.00
CA ASP A 20 -3.61 21.98 0.42
C ASP A 20 -3.69 20.47 0.65
N VAL A 21 -4.70 19.82 0.06
CA VAL A 21 -4.86 18.36 0.15
C VAL A 21 -3.67 17.62 -0.46
N GLN A 22 -3.16 18.09 -1.60
CA GLN A 22 -1.98 17.51 -2.24
C GLN A 22 -0.76 17.61 -1.33
N VAL A 23 -0.49 18.78 -0.76
CA VAL A 23 0.63 19.00 0.17
C VAL A 23 0.50 18.09 1.39
N ILE A 24 -0.68 18.03 2.01
CA ILE A 24 -0.93 17.17 3.17
C ILE A 24 -0.73 15.69 2.82
N PHE A 25 -1.25 15.26 1.66
CA PHE A 25 -1.12 13.86 1.21
C PHE A 25 0.34 13.48 0.99
N ASP A 26 1.12 14.35 0.36
CA ASP A 26 2.55 14.13 0.15
C ASP A 26 3.33 14.07 1.47
N MET A 27 3.09 15.02 2.37
CA MET A 27 3.70 15.03 3.70
C MET A 27 3.37 13.78 4.50
N MET A 28 2.12 13.30 4.44
CA MET A 28 1.73 12.05 5.10
C MET A 28 2.50 10.84 4.57
N LEU A 29 2.69 10.74 3.25
CA LEU A 29 3.49 9.67 2.66
C LEU A 29 4.97 9.76 3.07
N ASP A 30 5.52 10.97 3.16
CA ASP A 30 6.89 11.20 3.60
C ASP A 30 7.10 10.79 5.06
N VAL A 31 6.20 11.19 5.96
CA VAL A 31 6.24 10.78 7.38
C VAL A 31 6.12 9.28 7.53
N ILE A 32 5.24 8.62 6.75
CA ILE A 32 5.14 7.15 6.77
C ILE A 32 6.48 6.51 6.38
N LYS A 33 7.12 6.99 5.31
CA LYS A 33 8.42 6.47 4.86
C LYS A 33 9.51 6.70 5.92
N GLU A 34 9.57 7.89 6.52
CA GLU A 34 10.57 8.22 7.54
C GLU A 34 10.46 7.31 8.76
N VAL A 35 9.25 7.19 9.33
CA VAL A 35 9.00 6.34 10.49
C VAL A 35 9.32 4.88 10.19
N MET A 36 8.96 4.37 9.01
CA MET A 36 9.30 2.99 8.62
C MET A 36 10.81 2.79 8.40
N SER A 37 11.50 3.76 7.81
CA SER A 37 12.96 3.69 7.62
C SER A 37 13.72 3.66 8.94
N SER A 38 13.16 4.26 10.00
CA SER A 38 13.70 4.17 11.36
C SER A 38 13.41 2.84 12.08
N GLY A 39 12.76 1.89 11.42
CA GLY A 39 12.45 0.55 11.97
C GLY A 39 11.16 0.48 12.78
N HIS A 40 10.39 1.58 12.87
CA HIS A 40 9.15 1.62 13.61
C HIS A 40 7.94 1.17 12.79
N ASN A 41 6.97 0.56 13.46
CA ASN A 41 5.67 0.22 12.88
C ASN A 41 4.70 1.39 13.08
N ILE A 42 3.76 1.55 12.15
CA ILE A 42 2.71 2.57 12.22
C ILE A 42 1.36 1.86 12.25
N GLU A 43 0.55 2.15 13.26
CA GLU A 43 -0.82 1.66 13.34
C GLU A 43 -1.80 2.80 13.14
N ILE A 44 -2.71 2.62 12.18
CA ILE A 44 -3.84 3.53 11.92
C ILE A 44 -5.10 2.72 12.21
N ARG A 45 -5.71 2.97 13.36
CA ARG A 45 -6.90 2.24 13.83
C ARG A 45 -7.99 2.25 12.74
N ARG A 46 -8.69 1.13 12.58
CA ARG A 46 -9.74 0.90 11.55
C ARG A 46 -9.22 0.84 10.11
N PHE A 47 -8.03 1.36 9.81
CA PHE A 47 -7.43 1.28 8.47
C PHE A 47 -6.47 0.10 8.34
N GLY A 48 -5.41 0.05 9.14
CA GLY A 48 -4.42 -1.02 9.08
C GLY A 48 -3.09 -0.66 9.73
N THR A 49 -2.10 -1.52 9.54
CA THR A 49 -0.76 -1.37 10.12
C THR A 49 0.30 -1.44 9.03
N PHE A 50 1.16 -0.44 8.98
CA PHE A 50 2.44 -0.51 8.26
C PHE A 50 3.48 -1.14 9.17
N LYS A 51 4.07 -2.24 8.71
CA LYS A 51 5.08 -3.00 9.46
C LYS A 51 6.40 -3.07 8.73
N VAL A 52 7.48 -2.93 9.49
CA VAL A 52 8.84 -3.22 9.05
C VAL A 52 9.16 -4.64 9.51
N LYS A 53 9.55 -5.53 8.58
CA LYS A 53 9.86 -6.93 8.93
C LYS A 53 11.08 -7.46 8.21
N VAL A 54 11.80 -8.36 8.86
CA VAL A 54 12.83 -9.18 8.22
C VAL A 54 12.16 -10.25 7.36
N ARG A 55 12.54 -10.32 6.09
CA ARG A 55 12.11 -11.37 5.16
C ARG A 55 13.27 -12.33 4.95
N ARG A 56 13.04 -13.59 5.32
CA ARG A 56 14.00 -14.69 5.17
C ARG A 56 14.50 -14.84 3.73
N PRO A 57 15.75 -15.31 3.55
CA PRO A 57 16.30 -15.56 2.23
C PRO A 57 15.51 -16.68 1.53
N ARG A 58 15.45 -16.63 0.20
CA ARG A 58 14.79 -17.66 -0.63
C ARG A 58 15.36 -17.71 -2.03
N MET A 59 15.17 -18.82 -2.72
CA MET A 59 15.43 -18.90 -4.17
C MET A 59 14.23 -18.35 -4.94
N ALA A 60 14.48 -17.45 -5.89
CA ALA A 60 13.53 -17.04 -6.92
C ALA A 60 13.98 -17.56 -8.28
N ARG A 61 13.20 -17.31 -9.33
CA ARG A 61 13.58 -17.63 -10.71
C ARG A 61 13.62 -16.37 -11.54
N ASN A 62 14.62 -16.27 -12.42
CA ASN A 62 14.65 -15.24 -13.45
C ASN A 62 13.47 -15.44 -14.40
N PRO A 63 12.55 -14.46 -14.57
CA PRO A 63 11.40 -14.63 -15.45
C PRO A 63 11.76 -14.85 -16.93
N ARG A 64 12.96 -14.43 -17.36
CA ARG A 64 13.44 -14.57 -18.75
C ARG A 64 14.13 -15.91 -19.00
N THR A 65 14.96 -16.38 -18.07
CA THR A 65 15.81 -17.58 -18.28
C THR A 65 15.35 -18.81 -17.48
N GLY A 66 14.49 -18.62 -16.47
CA GLY A 66 14.05 -19.68 -15.56
C GLY A 66 15.09 -20.11 -14.52
N GLU A 67 16.30 -19.54 -14.59
CA GLU A 67 17.42 -19.88 -13.70
C GLU A 67 17.14 -19.46 -12.26
N PRO A 68 17.59 -20.28 -11.28
CA PRO A 68 17.43 -19.96 -9.87
C PRO A 68 18.35 -18.81 -9.45
N VAL A 69 17.76 -17.77 -8.86
CA VAL A 69 18.47 -16.58 -8.34
C VAL A 69 18.27 -16.50 -6.82
N PRO A 70 19.34 -16.47 -6.02
CA PRO A 70 19.21 -16.31 -4.57
C PRO A 70 18.74 -14.89 -4.23
N ILE A 71 17.73 -14.79 -3.38
CA ILE A 71 17.30 -13.54 -2.76
C ILE A 71 17.77 -13.56 -1.31
N PRO A 72 18.68 -12.65 -0.90
CA PRO A 72 19.19 -12.60 0.45
C PRO A 72 18.13 -12.15 1.45
N GLU A 73 18.43 -12.35 2.73
CA GLU A 73 17.64 -11.75 3.82
C GLU A 73 17.63 -10.23 3.68
N ARG A 74 16.46 -9.62 3.91
CA ARG A 74 16.33 -8.16 3.90
C ARG A 74 15.16 -7.68 4.72
N VAL A 75 15.23 -6.43 5.17
CA VAL A 75 14.11 -5.72 5.77
C VAL A 75 13.17 -5.24 4.67
N ILE A 76 11.86 -5.44 4.85
CA ILE A 76 10.83 -4.97 3.91
C ILE A 76 9.68 -4.27 4.63
N PRO A 77 9.05 -3.28 3.97
CA PRO A 77 7.77 -2.75 4.40
C PRO A 77 6.63 -3.72 4.05
N VAL A 78 5.60 -3.76 4.90
CA VAL A 78 4.36 -4.51 4.67
C VAL A 78 3.19 -3.70 5.19
N PHE A 79 2.16 -3.52 4.37
CA PHE A 79 0.85 -3.07 4.85
C PHE A 79 -0.03 -4.27 5.21
N LYS A 80 -0.65 -4.23 6.39
CA LYS A 80 -1.66 -5.19 6.83
C LYS A 80 -2.99 -4.45 7.02
N PRO A 81 -3.99 -4.67 6.15
CA PRO A 81 -5.32 -4.10 6.35
C PRO A 81 -5.93 -4.55 7.68
N SER A 82 -6.67 -3.66 8.33
CA SER A 82 -7.48 -3.99 9.50
C SER A 82 -8.57 -5.01 9.15
N ASN A 83 -9.17 -5.64 10.16
CA ASN A 83 -10.32 -6.51 9.92
C ASN A 83 -11.52 -5.73 9.35
N GLU A 84 -11.78 -4.54 9.90
CA GLU A 84 -12.83 -3.64 9.41
C GLU A 84 -12.64 -3.28 7.93
N PHE A 85 -11.40 -2.97 7.51
CA PHE A 85 -11.11 -2.69 6.11
C PHE A 85 -11.35 -3.93 5.24
N LYS A 86 -10.93 -5.12 5.66
CA LYS A 86 -11.20 -6.36 4.91
C LYS A 86 -12.69 -6.64 4.77
N GLU A 87 -13.47 -6.42 5.82
CA GLU A 87 -14.93 -6.63 5.83
C GLU A 87 -15.67 -5.66 4.90
N MET A 88 -15.12 -4.46 4.66
CA MET A 88 -15.66 -3.52 3.68
C MET A 88 -15.46 -4.01 2.23
N ILE A 89 -14.47 -4.84 1.97
CA ILE A 89 -14.20 -5.40 0.64
C ILE A 89 -15.03 -6.66 0.42
N LYS A 90 -16.27 -6.48 -0.06
CA LYS A 90 -17.24 -7.57 -0.31
C LYS A 90 -17.40 -7.97 -1.77
N ILE A 91 -16.53 -7.46 -2.65
CA ILE A 91 -16.59 -7.82 -4.07
C ILE A 91 -16.22 -9.29 -4.26
N THR A 92 -16.97 -10.01 -5.10
CA THR A 92 -16.63 -11.39 -5.43
C THR A 92 -15.46 -11.44 -6.41
N PRO A 93 -14.71 -12.55 -6.50
CA PRO A 93 -13.65 -12.71 -7.49
C PRO A 93 -14.13 -12.49 -8.92
N GLU A 94 -15.34 -12.93 -9.26
CA GLU A 94 -15.95 -12.77 -10.58
C GLU A 94 -16.19 -11.29 -10.89
N LYS A 95 -16.81 -10.58 -9.95
CA LYS A 95 -17.07 -9.13 -10.10
C LYS A 95 -15.78 -8.32 -10.14
N PHE A 96 -14.77 -8.72 -9.38
CA PHE A 96 -13.45 -8.08 -9.43
C PHE A 96 -12.79 -8.25 -10.81
N LYS A 97 -12.86 -9.46 -11.40
CA LYS A 97 -12.33 -9.73 -12.75
C LYS A 97 -13.05 -8.90 -13.81
N GLU A 98 -14.38 -8.83 -13.75
CA GLU A 98 -15.20 -8.01 -14.64
C GLU A 98 -14.80 -6.52 -14.56
N MET A 99 -14.70 -5.97 -13.35
CA MET A 99 -14.35 -4.56 -13.12
C MET A 99 -12.90 -4.21 -13.47
N SER A 100 -11.97 -5.15 -13.32
CA SER A 100 -10.53 -4.91 -13.53
C SER A 100 -10.07 -5.20 -14.97
N GLY A 101 -10.92 -5.83 -15.80
CA GLY A 101 -10.56 -6.26 -17.15
C GLY A 101 -9.54 -7.41 -17.18
N VAL A 102 -9.26 -8.02 -16.02
CA VAL A 102 -8.36 -9.18 -15.91
C VAL A 102 -9.19 -10.45 -16.10
N LYS A 103 -8.92 -11.21 -17.17
CA LYS A 103 -9.54 -12.54 -17.41
C LYS A 103 -9.15 -13.54 -16.30
#